data_AF-T1BZD3-F1
#
_entry.id   AF-T1BZD3-F1
#
_cell.length_a   1.000
_cell.length_b   1.000
_cell.length_c   1.000
_cell.angle_alpha   90.00
_cell.angle_beta   90.00
_cell.angle_gamma   90.00
#
_symmetry.space_group_name_H-M   'P 1'
#
loop_
_entity.id
_entity.type
_entity.pdbx_description
1 polymer ?
#
loop_
_entity_poly.entity_id
_entity_poly.type
_entity_poly.pdbx_seq_one_letter_code
_entity_poly.pdbx_strand_id
1 'polypeptide(L)'
;MTKMEIRSALALALVVGLRMFGLFLVLPVLALDLQRMPGVTPLLIGAALGIYGVGHLLLQIPLGLLSDHIGRKPVITLGLALFALGSLIAALAHGVDGIILGRALQGTGAVTGASQALAADLSGEHSRNAVMGILGGTIGLAFLLALLLGSTL
;
A
#
# COMPACT_ATOMS: atom_id res chain seq x y z
N MET A 1 7.84 1.81 -26.50
CA MET A 1 8.36 2.10 -25.14
C MET A 1 9.88 2.09 -25.19
N THR A 2 10.52 3.09 -24.61
CA THR A 2 11.98 3.16 -24.48
C THR A 2 12.46 2.29 -23.32
N LYS A 3 13.76 1.95 -23.29
CA LYS A 3 14.37 1.21 -22.17
C LYS A 3 14.22 1.94 -20.83
N MET A 4 14.20 3.28 -20.84
CA MET A 4 14.04 4.10 -19.65
C MET A 4 12.61 4.08 -19.12
N GLU A 5 11.61 4.14 -20.01
CA GLU A 5 10.18 4.01 -19.65
C GLU A 5 9.90 2.66 -19.01
N ILE A 6 10.41 1.58 -19.59
CA ILE A 6 10.23 0.21 -19.05
C ILE A 6 10.85 0.09 -17.66
N ARG A 7 12.09 0.56 -17.47
CA ARG A 7 12.75 0.53 -16.15
C ARG A 7 11.96 1.31 -15.09
N SER A 8 11.47 2.50 -15.45
CA SER A 8 10.70 3.35 -14.55
C SER A 8 9.35 2.72 -14.20
N ALA A 9 8.64 2.19 -15.21
CA ALA A 9 7.39 1.48 -15.03
C ALA A 9 7.54 0.26 -14.11
N LEU A 10 8.57 -0.57 -14.34
CA LEU A 10 8.84 -1.75 -13.51
C LEU A 10 9.22 -1.38 -12.07
N ALA A 11 10.03 -0.34 -11.88
CA ALA A 11 10.39 0.12 -10.53
C ALA A 11 9.15 0.60 -9.75
N LEU A 12 8.29 1.40 -10.38
CA LEU A 12 7.05 1.88 -9.78
C LEU A 12 6.06 0.72 -9.56
N ALA A 13 5.97 -0.21 -10.50
CA ALA A 13 5.14 -1.40 -10.36
C ALA A 13 5.58 -2.28 -9.20
N LEU A 14 6.88 -2.46 -8.99
CA LEU A 14 7.39 -3.20 -7.85
C LEU A 14 7.05 -2.50 -6.52
N VAL A 15 7.24 -1.18 -6.45
CA VAL A 15 6.92 -0.37 -5.26
C VAL A 15 5.42 -0.46 -4.91
N VAL A 16 4.56 -0.20 -5.89
CA VAL A 16 3.10 -0.25 -5.69
C VAL A 16 2.64 -1.67 -5.44
N GLY A 17 3.17 -2.63 -6.19
CA GLY A 17 2.87 -4.06 -6.07
C GLY A 17 3.21 -4.63 -4.70
N LEU A 18 4.40 -4.36 -4.17
CA LEU A 18 4.82 -4.83 -2.85
C LEU A 18 3.92 -4.29 -1.73
N ARG A 19 3.56 -3.01 -1.80
CA ARG A 19 2.62 -2.39 -0.86
C ARG A 19 1.23 -3.04 -0.95
N MET A 20 0.72 -3.26 -2.16
CA MET A 20 -0.58 -3.90 -2.36
C MET A 20 -0.58 -5.36 -1.92
N PHE A 21 0.49 -6.09 -2.20
CA PHE A 21 0.67 -7.46 -1.73
C PHE A 21 0.58 -7.52 -0.20
N GLY A 22 1.35 -6.69 0.52
CA GLY A 22 1.28 -6.63 1.98
C GLY A 22 -0.10 -6.26 2.50
N LEU A 23 -0.77 -5.28 1.88
CA LEU A 23 -2.14 -4.91 2.24
C LEU A 23 -3.11 -6.08 2.08
N PHE A 24 -3.09 -6.76 0.94
CA PHE A 24 -4.02 -7.84 0.64
C PHE A 24 -3.74 -9.09 1.46
N LEU A 25 -2.47 -9.37 1.79
CA LEU A 25 -2.08 -10.50 2.62
C LEU A 25 -2.57 -10.31 4.07
N VAL A 26 -2.48 -9.09 4.59
CA VAL A 26 -2.88 -8.77 5.96
C VAL A 26 -4.38 -8.97 6.18
N LEU A 27 -5.24 -8.73 5.20
CA LEU A 27 -6.69 -8.82 5.40
C LEU A 27 -7.17 -10.21 5.90
N PRO A 28 -6.88 -11.33 5.20
CA PRO A 28 -7.30 -12.65 5.66
C PRO A 28 -6.52 -13.12 6.89
N VAL A 29 -5.20 -12.95 6.92
CA VAL A 29 -4.33 -13.44 8.01
C VAL A 29 -4.67 -12.75 9.32
N LEU A 30 -4.75 -11.42 9.31
CA LEU A 30 -5.01 -10.65 10.52
C LEU A 30 -6.40 -10.92 11.08
N ALA A 31 -7.41 -11.12 10.23
CA ALA A 31 -8.76 -11.44 10.68
C ALA A 31 -8.78 -12.77 11.45
N LEU A 32 -8.07 -13.79 10.98
CA LEU A 32 -7.99 -15.08 11.65
C LEU A 32 -7.20 -15.02 12.96
N ASP A 33 -6.09 -14.28 12.99
CA ASP A 33 -5.26 -14.13 14.19
C ASP A 33 -5.99 -13.37 15.29
N LEU A 34 -6.63 -12.24 14.95
CA LEU A 34 -7.36 -11.43 15.92
C LEU A 34 -8.56 -12.18 16.53
N GLN A 35 -9.21 -13.08 15.78
CA GLN A 35 -10.30 -13.91 16.30
C GLN A 35 -9.85 -14.88 17.40
N ARG A 36 -8.58 -15.29 17.39
CA ARG A 36 -8.00 -16.21 18.38
C ARG A 36 -7.52 -15.48 19.64
N MET A 37 -7.43 -14.15 19.60
CA MET A 37 -6.96 -13.36 20.73
C MET A 37 -8.07 -13.19 21.78
N PRO A 38 -7.78 -13.43 23.08
CA PRO A 38 -8.76 -13.28 24.14
C PRO A 38 -9.20 -11.82 24.27
N GLY A 39 -10.52 -11.61 24.39
CA GLY A 39 -11.10 -10.26 24.60
C GLY A 39 -11.26 -9.41 23.33
N VAL A 40 -10.84 -9.89 22.17
CA VAL A 40 -11.03 -9.17 20.91
C VAL A 40 -12.47 -9.34 20.41
N THR A 41 -13.14 -8.21 20.18
CA THR A 41 -14.50 -8.17 19.65
C THR A 41 -14.50 -8.03 18.12
N PRO A 42 -15.59 -8.43 17.43
CA PRO A 42 -15.72 -8.22 15.98
C PRO A 42 -15.54 -6.74 15.57
N LEU A 43 -15.92 -5.80 16.45
CA LEU A 43 -15.72 -4.37 16.23
C LEU A 43 -14.23 -4.01 16.16
N LEU A 44 -13.39 -4.57 17.03
CA LEU A 44 -11.95 -4.32 17.04
C LEU A 44 -11.25 -4.93 15.81
N ILE A 45 -11.71 -6.10 15.36
CA ILE A 45 -11.25 -6.70 14.10
C ILE A 45 -11.58 -5.76 12.93
N GLY A 46 -12.83 -5.31 12.84
CA GLY A 46 -13.27 -4.35 11.82
C GLY A 46 -12.46 -3.05 11.88
N ALA A 47 -12.17 -2.54 13.08
CA ALA A 47 -11.34 -1.36 13.26
C ALA A 47 -9.90 -1.58 12.76
N ALA A 48 -9.26 -2.70 13.11
CA ALA A 48 -7.89 -3.01 12.67
C ALA A 48 -7.77 -3.14 11.14
N LEU A 49 -8.78 -3.72 10.49
CA LEU A 49 -8.84 -3.83 9.03
C LEU A 49 -9.14 -2.46 8.38
N GLY A 50 -10.10 -1.73 8.93
CA GLY A 50 -10.65 -0.50 8.33
C GLY A 50 -9.82 0.77 8.57
N ILE A 51 -9.12 0.90 9.70
CA ILE A 51 -8.43 2.13 10.11
C ILE A 51 -7.35 2.56 9.10
N TYR A 52 -6.72 1.58 8.45
CA TYR A 52 -5.80 1.83 7.35
C TYR A 52 -6.46 2.59 6.20
N GLY A 53 -7.69 2.19 5.84
CA GLY A 53 -8.46 2.82 4.77
C GLY A 53 -8.79 4.27 5.11
N VAL A 54 -9.05 4.58 6.38
CA VAL A 54 -9.31 5.94 6.86
C VAL A 54 -8.07 6.82 6.67
N GLY A 55 -6.92 6.39 7.17
CA GLY A 55 -5.67 7.15 6.99
C GLY A 55 -5.32 7.35 5.51
N HIS A 56 -5.54 6.30 4.70
CA HIS A 56 -5.29 6.36 3.27
C HIS A 56 -6.22 7.34 2.56
N LEU A 57 -7.52 7.30 2.86
CA LEU A 57 -8.51 8.20 2.26
C LEU A 57 -8.20 9.67 2.60
N LEU A 58 -7.90 9.95 3.86
CA LEU A 58 -7.67 11.31 4.34
C LEU A 58 -6.39 11.92 3.77
N LEU A 59 -5.32 11.14 3.64
CA LEU A 59 -4.01 11.65 3.22
C LEU A 59 -3.71 11.46 1.74
N GLN A 60 -4.45 10.64 1.00
CA GLN A 60 -4.18 10.42 -0.42
C GLN A 60 -4.26 11.71 -1.25
N ILE A 61 -5.28 12.55 -1.02
CA ILE A 61 -5.43 13.82 -1.75
C ILE A 61 -4.35 14.83 -1.30
N PRO A 62 -4.16 15.13 0.01
CA PRO A 62 -3.11 16.05 0.45
C PRO A 62 -1.70 15.65 0.01
N LEU A 63 -1.35 14.36 0.12
CA LEU A 63 -0.04 13.87 -0.31
C LEU A 63 0.11 13.88 -1.82
N GLY A 64 -0.98 13.67 -2.58
CA GLY A 64 -1.02 13.87 -4.02
C GLY A 64 -0.64 15.31 -4.39
N LEU A 65 -1.33 16.29 -3.81
CA LEU A 65 -1.03 17.71 -4.01
C LEU A 65 0.40 18.06 -3.57
N LEU A 66 0.81 17.61 -2.38
CA LEU A 66 2.17 17.85 -1.89
C LEU A 66 3.22 17.29 -2.86
N SER A 67 2.96 16.15 -3.50
CA SER A 67 3.86 15.54 -4.48
C SER A 67 4.07 16.39 -5.73
N ASP A 68 3.08 17.21 -6.09
CA ASP A 68 3.20 18.16 -7.20
C ASP A 68 4.07 19.37 -6.80
N HIS A 69 4.10 19.76 -5.52
CA HIS A 69 4.86 20.90 -5.02
C HIS A 69 6.32 20.59 -4.69
N ILE A 70 6.61 19.53 -3.93
CA ILE A 70 7.97 19.19 -3.48
C ILE A 70 8.62 18.08 -4.31
N GLY A 71 7.92 17.62 -5.35
CA GLY A 71 8.34 16.53 -6.22
C GLY A 71 7.83 15.17 -5.79
N ARG A 72 7.61 14.31 -6.79
CA ARG A 72 6.93 13.02 -6.58
C ARG A 72 7.77 12.00 -5.82
N LYS A 73 9.06 11.90 -6.15
CA LYS A 73 9.97 10.92 -5.54
C LYS A 73 10.07 11.08 -4.00
N PRO A 74 10.34 12.28 -3.45
CA PRO A 74 10.39 12.48 -1.99
C PRO A 74 9.11 12.05 -1.27
N VAL A 75 7.94 12.38 -1.82
CA VAL A 75 6.65 12.00 -1.22
C VAL A 75 6.42 10.49 -1.26
N ILE A 76 6.75 9.82 -2.37
CA ILE A 76 6.68 8.36 -2.47
C ILE A 76 7.61 7.71 -1.43
N THR A 77 8.86 8.18 -1.31
CA THR A 77 9.82 7.63 -0.35
C THR A 77 9.35 7.83 1.10
N LEU A 78 8.85 9.01 1.45
CA LEU A 78 8.30 9.27 2.78
C LEU A 78 7.10 8.37 3.09
N GLY A 79 6.17 8.23 2.15
CA GLY A 79 5.01 7.38 2.35
C GLY A 79 5.37 5.90 2.49
N LEU A 80 6.39 5.42 1.77
CA LEU A 80 6.92 4.05 1.95
C LEU A 80 7.60 3.87 3.30
N ALA A 81 8.32 4.88 3.79
CA ALA A 81 8.93 4.83 5.12
C ALA A 81 7.85 4.76 6.22
N LEU A 82 6.80 5.58 6.12
CA LEU A 82 5.65 5.52 7.03
C LEU A 82 4.94 4.16 6.98
N PHE A 83 4.76 3.62 5.78
CA PHE A 83 4.21 2.28 5.60
C PHE A 83 5.07 1.22 6.30
N ALA A 84 6.38 1.19 6.05
CA ALA A 84 7.29 0.25 6.67
C ALA A 84 7.33 0.36 8.21
N LEU A 85 7.35 1.59 8.74
CA LEU A 85 7.29 1.84 10.18
C LEU A 85 5.98 1.33 10.79
N GLY A 86 4.85 1.62 10.16
CA GLY A 86 3.56 1.12 10.63
C GLY A 86 3.44 -0.41 10.54
N SER A 87 4.04 -1.03 9.52
CA SER A 87 4.13 -2.50 9.40
C SER A 87 4.98 -3.09 10.52
N LEU A 88 6.10 -2.45 10.87
CA LEU A 88 6.95 -2.88 11.98
C LEU A 88 6.23 -2.77 13.33
N ILE A 89 5.52 -1.66 13.57
CA ILE A 89 4.72 -1.48 14.78
C ILE A 89 3.65 -2.58 14.89
N ALA A 90 2.93 -2.86 13.80
CA ALA A 90 1.91 -3.90 13.80
C ALA A 90 2.52 -5.30 14.02
N ALA A 91 3.68 -5.58 13.44
CA ALA A 91 4.36 -6.87 13.58
C ALA A 91 4.91 -7.13 14.99
N LEU A 92 5.30 -6.06 15.70
CA LEU A 92 5.84 -6.15 17.07
C LEU A 92 4.75 -5.98 18.15
N ALA A 93 3.50 -5.75 17.77
CA ALA A 93 2.42 -5.48 18.72
C ALA A 93 2.02 -6.75 19.49
N HIS A 94 1.88 -6.63 20.81
CA HIS A 94 1.39 -7.70 21.68
C HIS A 94 -0.12 -7.67 21.92
N GLY A 95 -0.83 -6.71 21.31
CA GLY A 95 -2.24 -6.48 21.52
C GLY A 95 -2.89 -5.78 20.33
N VAL A 96 -4.22 -5.88 20.25
CA VAL A 96 -5.01 -5.35 19.13
C VAL A 96 -4.85 -3.83 18.96
N ASP A 97 -4.67 -3.08 20.05
CA ASP A 97 -4.49 -1.62 19.99
C ASP A 97 -3.19 -1.23 19.28
N GLY A 98 -2.10 -1.97 19.53
CA GLY A 98 -0.83 -1.76 18.84
C GLY A 98 -0.91 -2.09 17.35
N ILE A 99 -1.67 -3.14 17.00
CA ILE A 99 -1.97 -3.49 15.61
C ILE A 99 -2.76 -2.38 14.94
N ILE A 100 -3.83 -1.88 15.58
CA ILE A 100 -4.64 -0.77 15.08
C ILE A 100 -3.77 0.47 14.85
N LEU A 101 -2.89 0.82 15.79
CA LEU A 101 -1.98 1.95 15.66
C LEU A 101 -1.02 1.77 14.47
N GLY A 102 -0.40 0.59 14.34
CA GLY A 102 0.48 0.28 13.22
C GLY A 102 -0.25 0.33 11.87
N ARG A 103 -1.51 -0.13 11.82
CA ARG A 103 -2.39 -0.07 10.63
C ARG A 103 -2.79 1.35 10.28
N ALA A 104 -3.11 2.17 11.28
CA ALA A 104 -3.41 3.58 11.09
C ALA A 104 -2.20 4.30 10.45
N LEU A 105 -0.99 4.07 10.99
CA LEU A 105 0.25 4.62 10.47
C LEU A 105 0.53 4.12 9.05
N GLN A 106 0.34 2.83 8.76
CA GLN A 106 0.45 2.30 7.39
C GLN A 106 -0.49 3.01 6.41
N GLY A 107 -1.71 3.32 6.84
CA GLY A 107 -2.69 4.04 6.04
C GLY A 107 -2.21 5.42 5.61
N THR A 108 -1.45 6.10 6.48
CA THR A 108 -0.91 7.44 6.19
C THR A 108 0.11 7.45 5.05
N GLY A 109 0.76 6.32 4.75
CA GLY A 109 1.69 6.14 3.63
C GLY A 109 1.00 6.07 2.26
N ALA A 110 0.17 7.05 1.93
CA ALA A 110 -0.65 7.08 0.72
C ALA A 110 0.14 7.50 -0.52
N VAL A 111 0.87 6.56 -1.12
CA VAL A 111 1.76 6.82 -2.27
C VAL A 111 1.12 6.57 -3.63
N THR A 112 -0.12 6.05 -3.69
CA THR A 112 -0.74 5.59 -4.96
C THR A 112 -0.86 6.72 -5.98
N GLY A 113 -1.43 7.87 -5.59
CA GLY A 113 -1.61 9.01 -6.51
C GLY A 113 -0.28 9.56 -7.03
N ALA A 114 0.68 9.81 -6.13
CA ALA A 114 2.01 10.27 -6.50
C ALA A 114 2.75 9.28 -7.42
N SER A 115 2.58 7.98 -7.20
CA SER A 115 3.20 6.92 -8.03
C SER A 115 2.59 6.85 -9.43
N GLN A 116 1.26 6.93 -9.53
CA GLN A 116 0.56 6.97 -10.81
C GLN A 116 0.93 8.22 -11.60
N ALA A 117 0.95 9.38 -10.94
CA ALA A 117 1.32 10.62 -11.60
C ALA A 117 2.80 10.62 -12.04
N LEU A 118 3.72 10.05 -11.24
CA LEU A 118 5.12 9.88 -11.65
C LEU A 118 5.26 8.94 -12.85
N ALA A 119 4.45 7.88 -12.91
CA ALA A 119 4.43 7.00 -14.07
C ALA A 119 3.91 7.72 -15.32
N ALA A 120 2.89 8.59 -15.17
CA ALA A 120 2.36 9.38 -16.28
C ALA A 120 3.39 10.39 -16.81
N ASP A 121 4.16 11.04 -15.92
CA ASP A 121 5.19 12.01 -16.27
C ASP A 121 6.40 11.36 -16.96
N LEU A 122 6.74 10.13 -16.59
CA LEU A 122 7.87 9.39 -17.16
C LEU A 122 7.51 8.62 -18.44
N SER A 123 6.25 8.67 -18.87
CA SER A 123 5.75 7.95 -20.05
C SER A 123 5.34 8.91 -21.16
N GLY A 124 5.79 8.65 -22.38
CA GLY A 124 5.27 9.30 -23.58
C GLY A 124 3.79 9.00 -23.83
N GLU A 125 3.12 9.82 -24.64
CA GLU A 125 1.68 9.68 -24.92
C GLU A 125 1.31 8.29 -25.47
N HIS A 126 2.12 7.76 -26.39
CA HIS A 126 1.90 6.45 -26.99
C HIS A 126 2.14 5.27 -26.03
N SER A 127 2.96 5.44 -24.99
CA SER A 127 3.34 4.39 -24.04
C SER A 127 2.60 4.47 -22.71
N ARG A 128 1.94 5.59 -22.40
CA ARG A 128 1.27 5.86 -21.12
C ARG A 128 0.27 4.77 -20.74
N ASN A 129 -0.60 4.35 -21.67
CA ASN A 129 -1.56 3.29 -21.41
C ASN A 129 -0.90 1.95 -21.09
N ALA A 130 0.21 1.62 -21.77
CA ALA A 130 0.96 0.40 -21.49
C ALA A 130 1.62 0.45 -20.09
N VAL A 131 2.19 1.60 -19.70
CA VAL A 131 2.77 1.78 -18.37
C VAL A 131 1.72 1.68 -17.26
N MET A 132 0.55 2.31 -17.46
CA MET A 132 -0.58 2.16 -16.52
C MET A 132 -1.08 0.72 -16.45
N GLY A 133 -1.08 0.02 -17.58
CA GLY A 133 -1.39 -1.41 -17.65
C GLY A 133 -0.42 -2.28 -16.84
N ILE A 134 0.89 -1.98 -16.88
CA ILE A 134 1.90 -2.68 -16.07
C ILE A 134 1.64 -2.46 -14.57
N LEU A 135 1.35 -1.22 -14.16
CA LEU A 135 1.03 -0.90 -12.77
C LEU A 135 -0.22 -1.66 -12.31
N GLY A 136 -1.32 -1.56 -13.07
CA GLY A 136 -2.57 -2.25 -12.74
C GLY A 136 -2.44 -3.77 -12.74
N GLY A 137 -1.75 -4.33 -13.73
CA GLY A 137 -1.47 -5.76 -13.83
C GLY A 137 -0.67 -6.28 -12.64
N THR A 138 0.29 -5.49 -12.14
CA THR A 138 1.08 -5.85 -10.96
C THR A 138 0.25 -5.82 -9.68
N ILE A 139 -0.67 -4.87 -9.53
CA ILE A 139 -1.62 -4.84 -8.41
C ILE A 139 -2.52 -6.07 -8.44
N GLY A 140 -3.03 -6.45 -9.61
CA GLY A 140 -3.84 -7.66 -9.79
C GLY A 140 -3.06 -8.92 -9.44
N LEU A 141 -1.82 -9.03 -9.90
CA LEU A 141 -0.93 -10.15 -9.56
C LEU A 141 -0.65 -10.21 -8.04
N ALA A 142 -0.37 -9.07 -7.42
CA ALA A 142 -0.17 -8.97 -5.98
C ALA A 142 -1.40 -9.43 -5.19
N PHE A 143 -2.61 -9.06 -5.63
CA PHE A 143 -3.86 -9.53 -5.04
C PHE A 143 -4.02 -11.05 -5.12
N LEU A 144 -3.79 -11.64 -6.30
CA LEU A 144 -3.89 -13.08 -6.51
C LEU A 144 -2.89 -13.84 -5.63
N LEU A 145 -1.62 -13.41 -5.62
CA LEU A 145 -0.59 -14.03 -4.79
C LEU A 145 -0.92 -13.90 -3.30
N ALA A 146 -1.44 -12.76 -2.86
CA ALA A 146 -1.83 -12.55 -1.47
C ALA A 146 -3.00 -13.46 -1.05
N LEU A 147 -3.99 -13.70 -1.91
CA LEU A 147 -5.08 -14.64 -1.59
C LEU A 147 -4.61 -16.09 -1.50
N LEU A 148 -3.73 -16.50 -2.42
CA LEU A 148 -3.17 -17.86 -2.43
C LEU A 148 -2.28 -18.12 -1.21
N LEU A 149 -1.45 -17.16 -0.83
CA LEU A 149 -0.50 -17.30 0.28
C LEU A 149 -1.11 -16.95 1.65
N GLY A 150 -2.10 -16.06 1.70
CA GLY A 150 -2.69 -15.58 2.95
C GLY A 150 -3.57 -16.60 3.65
N SER A 151 -3.91 -17.72 3.00
CA SER A 151 -4.63 -18.84 3.62
C SER A 151 -3.69 -19.97 4.08
N THR A 152 -2.44 -19.98 3.61
CA THR A 152 -1.45 -21.02 3.92
C THR A 152 -0.39 -20.57 4.94
N LEU A 153 -0.23 -19.26 5.13
CA LEU A 153 0.56 -18.63 6.20
C LEU A 153 -0.30 -18.42 7.45
#